data_AF-A0A2N7WWF8-F1
#
_entry.id   AF-A0A2N7WWF8-F1
#
_cell.length_a   1.000
_cell.length_b   1.000
_cell.length_c   1.000
_cell.angle_alpha   90.00
_cell.angle_beta   90.00
_cell.angle_gamma   90.00
#
_symmetry.space_group_name_H-M   'P 1'
#
loop_
_entity.id
_entity.type
_entity.pdbx_description
1 polymer ?
#
loop_
_entity_poly.entity_id
_entity_poly.type
_entity_poly.pdbx_seq_one_letter_code
_entity_poly.pdbx_strand_id
1 'polypeptide(L)'
;MQRHHRITLKGESLRKVAPNTMTEPLSSAQLAFLGDSPEWGLIPASRLGSTIRRTQDGRFLVRSAFSYERELKDDSIERLLSDNFARRYPQLASHKFQYVWGGVTALTRNGASYFGELRPGLFVSVGCNGAGALKGTVFGKLLGELVVGKQSQDLHDVLAMEKPTWLPPEPFRKIAVVSSIMYQKALALTEC
;
A
#
# COMPACT_ATOMS: atom_id res chain seq x y z
N MET A 1 -14.28 -15.01 -24.27
CA MET A 1 -13.25 -15.63 -23.40
C MET A 1 -12.00 -14.74 -23.41
N GLN A 2 -11.96 -13.66 -22.62
CA GLN A 2 -10.85 -12.71 -22.61
C GLN A 2 -9.64 -13.31 -21.89
N ARG A 3 -8.63 -13.75 -22.65
CA ARG A 3 -7.31 -14.09 -22.11
C ARG A 3 -6.66 -12.82 -21.58
N HIS A 4 -6.77 -12.60 -20.27
CA HIS A 4 -6.00 -11.57 -19.59
C HIS A 4 -4.53 -12.02 -19.63
N HIS A 5 -3.75 -11.47 -20.57
CA HIS A 5 -2.29 -11.62 -20.55
C HIS A 5 -1.76 -10.95 -19.29
N ARG A 6 -1.65 -11.72 -18.21
CA ARG A 6 -1.15 -11.27 -16.91
C ARG A 6 0.35 -11.02 -17.03
N ILE A 7 0.75 -9.75 -17.10
CA ILE A 7 2.12 -9.33 -16.84
C ILE A 7 2.31 -9.41 -15.32
N THR A 8 2.57 -10.61 -14.81
CA THR A 8 2.91 -10.84 -13.41
C THR A 8 4.27 -11.52 -13.39
N LEU A 9 5.18 -11.07 -12.51
CA LEU A 9 6.38 -11.82 -12.14
C LEU A 9 5.91 -13.11 -11.44
N LYS A 10 5.71 -14.17 -12.21
CA LYS A 10 5.12 -15.43 -11.73
C LYS A 10 6.01 -15.99 -10.62
N GLY A 11 5.46 -16.07 -9.42
CA GLY A 11 6.20 -16.60 -8.27
C GLY A 11 7.16 -15.62 -7.64
N GLU A 12 7.10 -14.32 -7.92
CA GLU A 12 7.97 -13.31 -7.27
C GLU A 12 7.19 -12.09 -6.76
N SER A 13 5.92 -11.95 -7.17
CA SER A 13 5.02 -10.93 -6.66
C SER A 13 3.67 -11.50 -6.20
N LEU A 14 3.14 -10.93 -5.12
CA LEU A 14 1.80 -11.22 -4.57
C LEU A 14 0.95 -9.96 -4.48
N ARG A 15 -0.37 -10.13 -4.36
CA ARG A 15 -1.33 -9.04 -4.26
C ARG A 15 -1.84 -8.89 -2.84
N LYS A 16 -1.80 -7.67 -2.35
CA LYS A 16 -2.39 -7.26 -1.08
C LYS A 16 -3.44 -6.20 -1.34
N VAL A 17 -4.64 -6.38 -0.80
CA VAL A 17 -5.67 -5.34 -0.84
C VAL A 17 -5.64 -4.60 0.49
N ALA A 18 -5.63 -3.27 0.41
CA ALA A 18 -5.73 -2.39 1.56
C ALA A 18 -6.93 -1.47 1.37
N PRO A 19 -7.94 -1.53 2.24
CA PRO A 19 -9.00 -0.55 2.23
C PRO A 19 -8.53 0.74 2.90
N ASN A 20 -9.07 1.85 2.41
CA ASN A 20 -8.80 3.20 2.89
C ASN A 20 -10.14 3.84 3.20
N THR A 21 -10.17 4.66 4.22
CA THR A 21 -11.29 5.52 4.54
C THR A 21 -10.88 6.97 4.59
N MET A 22 -11.84 7.85 4.34
CA MET A 22 -11.67 9.27 4.52
C MET A 22 -12.91 9.86 5.16
N THR A 23 -12.72 10.67 6.20
CA THR A 23 -13.81 11.36 6.87
C THR A 23 -14.39 12.47 5.98
N GLU A 24 -15.56 12.97 6.36
CA GLU A 24 -15.97 14.33 6.02
C GLU A 24 -14.97 15.36 6.59
N PRO A 25 -14.97 16.63 6.13
CA PRO A 25 -14.17 17.68 6.74
C PRO A 25 -14.44 17.76 8.25
N LEU A 26 -13.38 17.70 9.04
CA LEU A 26 -13.43 17.72 10.50
C LEU A 26 -13.79 19.12 11.00
N SER A 27 -14.43 19.20 12.17
CA SER A 27 -14.65 20.48 12.84
C SER A 27 -13.34 21.12 13.30
N SER A 28 -13.34 22.44 13.51
CA SER A 28 -12.15 23.17 13.99
C SER A 28 -11.59 22.62 15.30
N ALA A 29 -12.45 22.15 16.22
CA ALA A 29 -12.03 21.54 17.48
C ALA A 29 -11.28 20.21 17.27
N GLN A 30 -11.71 19.40 16.31
CA GLN A 30 -11.05 18.13 15.98
C GLN A 30 -9.77 18.34 15.17
N LEU A 31 -9.73 19.35 14.31
CA LEU A 31 -8.51 19.74 13.60
C LEU A 31 -7.43 20.23 14.58
N ALA A 32 -7.81 20.96 15.63
CA ALA A 32 -6.88 21.37 16.68
C ALA A 32 -6.25 20.17 17.40
N PHE A 33 -7.01 19.07 17.60
CA PHE A 33 -6.48 17.82 18.16
C PHE A 33 -5.43 17.15 17.25
N LEU A 34 -5.53 17.33 15.93
CA LEU A 34 -4.58 16.80 14.94
C LEU A 34 -3.34 17.69 14.72
N GLY A 35 -3.16 18.72 15.54
CA GLY A 35 -2.06 19.68 15.49
C GLY A 35 -2.31 20.85 14.52
N ASP A 36 -1.35 21.78 14.46
CA ASP A 36 -1.54 23.05 13.74
C ASP A 36 -1.25 22.95 12.23
N SER A 37 -0.49 21.94 11.80
CA SER A 37 -0.15 21.79 10.38
C SER A 37 -1.41 21.50 9.56
N PRO A 38 -1.67 22.25 8.47
CA PRO A 38 -2.85 22.04 7.64
C PRO A 38 -2.83 20.69 6.91
N GLU A 39 -1.65 20.10 6.71
CA GLU A 39 -1.46 18.82 6.05
C GLU A 39 -0.27 18.06 6.65
N TRP A 40 -0.44 16.74 6.81
CA TRP A 40 0.65 15.83 7.20
C TRP A 40 0.24 14.38 6.96
N GLY A 41 1.21 13.47 6.89
CA GLY A 41 0.95 12.03 6.81
C GLY A 41 1.98 11.21 7.57
N LEU A 42 1.53 10.12 8.19
CA LEU A 42 2.39 9.16 8.89
C LEU A 42 2.27 7.79 8.24
N ILE A 43 3.43 7.17 8.03
CA ILE A 43 3.57 5.79 7.56
C ILE A 43 4.02 4.89 8.71
N PRO A 44 3.54 3.64 8.77
CA PRO A 44 3.91 2.73 9.82
C PRO A 44 5.35 2.22 9.63
N ALA A 45 6.04 1.93 10.74
CA ALA A 45 7.30 1.21 10.71
C ALA A 45 7.13 -0.26 10.25
N SER A 46 5.97 -0.87 10.53
CA SER A 46 5.66 -2.25 10.13
C SER A 46 4.96 -2.31 8.76
N ARG A 47 5.27 -3.36 7.97
CA ARG A 47 4.68 -3.59 6.63
C ARG A 47 3.15 -3.74 6.64
N LEU A 48 2.57 -4.05 7.81
CA LEU A 48 1.14 -4.24 8.03
C LEU A 48 0.55 -3.21 9.02
N GLY A 49 1.21 -2.07 9.23
CA GLY A 49 0.65 -1.01 10.07
C GLY A 49 -0.33 -0.11 9.31
N SER A 50 -0.94 0.83 10.06
CA SER A 50 -1.88 1.80 9.49
C SER A 50 -1.17 3.03 8.95
N THR A 51 -1.64 3.54 7.82
CA THR A 51 -1.19 4.83 7.26
C THR A 51 -2.27 5.86 7.55
N ILE A 52 -1.87 7.04 8.01
CA ILE A 52 -2.80 8.13 8.31
C ILE A 52 -2.36 9.41 7.62
N ARG A 53 -3.32 10.25 7.25
CA ARG A 53 -3.05 11.54 6.62
C ARG A 53 -4.13 12.55 6.98
N ARG A 54 -3.71 13.76 7.35
CA ARG A 54 -4.56 14.95 7.33
C ARG A 54 -4.40 15.65 5.98
N THR A 55 -5.50 15.97 5.33
CA THR A 55 -5.51 16.70 4.05
C THR A 55 -5.73 18.20 4.28
N GLN A 56 -5.33 19.01 3.30
CA GLN A 56 -5.44 20.48 3.37
C GLN A 56 -6.88 20.97 3.53
N ASP A 57 -7.86 20.22 3.01
CA ASP A 57 -9.30 20.50 3.14
C ASP A 57 -9.91 19.98 4.46
N GLY A 58 -9.06 19.64 5.44
CA GLY A 58 -9.47 19.33 6.80
C GLY A 58 -10.03 17.92 6.98
N ARG A 59 -9.71 16.97 6.09
CA ARG A 59 -10.16 15.58 6.23
C ARG A 59 -9.08 14.71 6.83
N PHE A 60 -9.52 13.58 7.37
CA PHE A 60 -8.63 12.57 7.92
C PHE A 60 -8.78 11.26 7.15
N LEU A 61 -7.69 10.82 6.55
CA LEU A 61 -7.58 9.58 5.80
C LEU A 61 -6.92 8.53 6.67
N VAL A 62 -7.53 7.35 6.74
CA VAL A 62 -7.01 6.20 7.46
C VAL A 62 -7.00 4.99 6.55
N ARG A 63 -5.81 4.41 6.35
CA ARG A 63 -5.65 3.09 5.76
C ARG A 63 -5.34 2.12 6.88
N SER A 64 -6.24 1.18 7.11
CA SER A 64 -6.09 0.16 8.14
C SER A 64 -6.59 -1.18 7.60
N ALA A 65 -6.09 -2.28 8.16
CA ALA A 65 -6.38 -3.64 7.71
C ALA A 65 -5.88 -3.99 6.29
N PHE A 66 -5.80 -5.30 6.04
CA PHE A 66 -5.24 -5.87 4.83
C PHE A 66 -5.86 -7.24 4.53
N SER A 67 -6.05 -7.56 3.25
CA SER A 67 -6.43 -8.89 2.79
C SER A 67 -5.51 -9.41 1.69
N TYR A 68 -5.44 -10.74 1.59
CA TYR A 68 -4.60 -11.45 0.64
C TYR A 68 -5.38 -11.81 -0.63
N GLU A 69 -4.89 -11.35 -1.79
CA GLU A 69 -5.38 -11.59 -3.16
C GLU A 69 -6.85 -11.26 -3.49
N ARG A 70 -7.71 -11.08 -2.49
CA ARG A 70 -9.14 -10.78 -2.67
C ARG A 70 -9.53 -9.57 -1.85
N GLU A 71 -10.39 -8.74 -2.43
CA GLU A 71 -11.09 -7.69 -1.70
C GLU A 71 -12.00 -8.34 -0.65
N LEU A 72 -12.11 -7.69 0.51
CA LEU A 72 -13.12 -8.07 1.50
C LEU A 72 -14.48 -7.51 1.02
N LYS A 73 -15.60 -8.05 1.54
CA LYS A 73 -16.92 -7.53 1.19
C LYS A 73 -17.14 -6.13 1.80
N ASP A 74 -17.78 -5.23 1.08
CA ASP A 74 -17.91 -3.81 1.45
C ASP A 74 -18.46 -3.58 2.87
N ASP A 75 -19.57 -4.21 3.24
CA ASP A 75 -20.21 -4.01 4.56
C ASP A 75 -19.33 -4.42 5.75
N SER A 76 -18.43 -5.40 5.56
CA SER A 76 -17.53 -5.84 6.63
C SER A 76 -16.26 -5.00 6.72
N ILE A 77 -15.89 -4.33 5.63
CA ILE A 77 -14.75 -3.41 5.59
C ILE A 77 -15.07 -2.13 6.36
N GLU A 78 -16.21 -1.50 6.09
CA GLU A 78 -16.55 -0.22 6.71
C GLU A 78 -16.66 -0.33 8.23
N ARG A 79 -17.31 -1.39 8.73
CA ARG A 79 -17.39 -1.67 10.16
C ARG A 79 -16.01 -1.90 10.78
N LEU A 80 -15.18 -2.76 10.16
CA LEU A 80 -13.83 -3.03 10.64
C LEU A 80 -12.97 -1.75 10.72
N LEU A 81 -13.08 -0.89 9.71
CA LEU A 81 -12.33 0.37 9.66
C LEU A 81 -12.85 1.37 10.67
N SER A 82 -14.17 1.44 10.87
CA SER A 82 -14.79 2.30 11.87
C SER A 82 -14.37 1.88 13.28
N ASP A 83 -14.38 0.58 13.57
CA ASP A 83 -13.91 0.06 14.87
C ASP A 83 -12.43 0.35 15.10
N ASN A 84 -11.58 0.13 14.08
CA ASN A 84 -10.14 0.45 14.17
C ASN A 84 -9.91 1.94 14.40
N PHE A 85 -10.67 2.79 13.71
CA PHE A 85 -10.58 4.23 13.80
C PHE A 85 -11.04 4.73 15.16
N ALA A 86 -12.19 4.29 15.65
CA ALA A 86 -12.73 4.65 16.96
C ALA A 86 -11.80 4.22 18.10
N ARG A 87 -11.19 3.03 18.00
CA ARG A 87 -10.17 2.58 18.98
C ARG A 87 -8.94 3.49 19.01
N ARG A 88 -8.45 3.91 17.83
CA ARG A 88 -7.22 4.70 17.73
C ARG A 88 -7.44 6.19 17.98
N TYR A 89 -8.60 6.72 17.60
CA TYR A 89 -8.97 8.13 17.66
C TYR A 89 -10.34 8.30 18.32
N PRO A 90 -10.46 8.00 19.63
CA PRO A 90 -11.74 8.09 20.32
C PRO A 90 -12.33 9.51 20.26
N GLN A 91 -11.48 10.56 20.20
CA GLN A 91 -11.94 11.95 20.05
C GLN A 91 -12.59 12.24 18.68
N LEU A 92 -12.36 11.38 17.68
CA LEU A 92 -12.88 11.51 16.31
C LEU A 92 -13.95 10.46 15.98
N ALA A 93 -14.28 9.56 16.92
CA ALA A 93 -15.12 8.38 16.68
C ALA A 93 -16.57 8.69 16.26
N SER A 94 -17.06 9.92 16.50
CA SER A 94 -18.40 10.35 16.10
C SER A 94 -18.56 10.62 14.60
N HIS A 95 -17.46 10.66 13.84
CA HIS A 95 -17.51 10.91 12.40
C HIS A 95 -17.74 9.67 11.56
N LYS A 96 -18.54 9.85 10.53
CA LYS A 96 -18.73 8.89 9.45
C LYS A 96 -17.62 9.04 8.43
N PHE A 97 -17.28 7.93 7.76
CA PHE A 97 -16.45 7.99 6.58
C PHE A 97 -17.31 8.42 5.39
N GLN A 98 -16.88 9.47 4.68
CA GLN A 98 -17.52 9.89 3.43
C GLN A 98 -17.11 8.96 2.28
N TYR A 99 -15.89 8.44 2.34
CA TYR A 99 -15.33 7.59 1.30
C TYR A 99 -14.69 6.35 1.91
N VAL A 100 -14.97 5.20 1.30
CA VAL A 100 -14.33 3.91 1.56
C VAL A 100 -13.95 3.31 0.22
N TRP A 101 -12.67 2.95 0.04
CA TRP A 101 -12.21 2.34 -1.20
C TRP A 101 -11.08 1.34 -0.99
N GLY A 102 -11.03 0.31 -1.82
CA GLY A 102 -9.95 -0.67 -1.87
C GLY A 102 -8.85 -0.28 -2.84
N GLY A 103 -7.60 -0.65 -2.51
CA GLY A 103 -6.47 -0.57 -3.43
C GLY A 103 -5.65 -1.85 -3.43
N VAL A 104 -5.27 -2.32 -4.62
CA VAL A 104 -4.37 -3.48 -4.78
C VAL A 104 -2.92 -3.00 -4.83
N THR A 105 -2.08 -3.55 -3.96
CA THR A 105 -0.63 -3.33 -3.96
C THR A 105 0.09 -4.61 -4.37
N ALA A 106 1.02 -4.47 -5.33
CA ALA A 106 1.97 -5.52 -5.66
C ALA A 106 3.11 -5.54 -4.62
N LEU A 107 3.25 -6.66 -3.94
CA LEU A 107 4.34 -6.91 -3.00
C LEU A 107 5.32 -7.95 -3.52
N THR A 108 6.55 -7.89 -3.09
CA THR A 108 7.60 -8.89 -3.31
C THR A 108 8.14 -9.36 -1.95
N ARG A 109 8.76 -10.55 -1.90
CA ARG A 109 9.21 -11.15 -0.63
C ARG A 109 10.24 -10.28 0.09
N ASN A 110 11.34 -9.96 -0.58
CA ASN A 110 12.41 -9.10 -0.04
C ASN A 110 12.03 -7.61 -0.01
N GLY A 111 10.96 -7.18 -0.68
CA GLY A 111 10.61 -5.75 -0.79
C GLY A 111 11.36 -5.01 -1.90
N ALA A 112 12.08 -5.75 -2.75
CA ALA A 112 12.68 -5.25 -3.98
C ALA A 112 11.61 -4.93 -5.03
N SER A 113 11.89 -3.97 -5.90
CA SER A 113 11.10 -3.68 -7.08
C SER A 113 11.83 -4.23 -8.31
N TYR A 114 11.10 -4.79 -9.27
CA TYR A 114 11.68 -5.08 -10.57
C TYR A 114 11.70 -3.80 -11.40
N PHE A 115 12.84 -3.50 -12.01
CA PHE A 115 13.01 -2.39 -12.93
C PHE A 115 13.87 -2.85 -14.12
N GLY A 116 13.43 -2.55 -15.33
CA GLY A 116 14.22 -2.77 -16.55
C GLY A 116 13.47 -3.52 -17.64
N GLU A 117 14.22 -4.04 -18.61
CA GLU A 117 13.70 -4.78 -19.75
C GLU A 117 13.38 -6.23 -19.36
N LEU A 118 12.08 -6.57 -19.37
CA LEU A 118 11.60 -7.92 -19.03
C LEU A 118 11.70 -8.87 -20.23
N ARG A 119 11.51 -8.35 -21.44
CA ARG A 119 11.63 -9.02 -22.74
C ARG A 119 12.03 -7.98 -23.78
N PRO A 120 12.58 -8.37 -24.94
CA PRO A 120 12.91 -7.42 -26.01
C PRO A 120 11.76 -6.44 -26.29
N GLY A 121 12.00 -5.15 -26.06
CA GLY A 121 11.03 -4.07 -26.25
C GLY A 121 9.97 -3.90 -25.14
N LEU A 122 10.02 -4.69 -24.06
CA LEU A 122 9.08 -4.61 -22.94
C LEU A 122 9.81 -4.19 -21.66
N PHE A 123 9.72 -2.91 -21.34
CA PHE A 123 10.29 -2.30 -20.14
C PHE A 123 9.22 -2.19 -19.05
N VAL A 124 9.55 -2.58 -17.82
CA VAL A 124 8.60 -2.63 -16.73
C VAL A 124 9.21 -2.11 -15.43
N SER A 125 8.34 -1.52 -14.60
CA SER A 125 8.60 -1.29 -13.19
C SER A 125 7.47 -1.94 -12.38
N VAL A 126 7.80 -2.90 -11.51
CA VAL A 126 6.81 -3.75 -10.83
C VAL A 126 7.22 -4.01 -9.38
N GLY A 127 6.23 -4.25 -8.50
CA GLY A 127 6.50 -4.52 -7.09
C GLY A 127 6.91 -3.26 -6.32
N CYS A 128 6.09 -2.21 -6.39
CA CYS A 128 6.36 -0.94 -5.70
C CYS A 128 6.26 -1.02 -4.17
N ASN A 129 5.80 -2.16 -3.62
CA ASN A 129 5.76 -2.45 -2.19
C ASN A 129 5.02 -1.40 -1.34
N GLY A 130 4.01 -0.74 -1.93
CA GLY A 130 3.21 0.29 -1.26
C GLY A 130 3.76 1.72 -1.38
N ALA A 131 4.90 1.91 -2.05
CA ALA A 131 5.50 3.22 -2.33
C ALA A 131 5.30 3.64 -3.80
N GLY A 132 4.20 3.21 -4.42
CA GLY A 132 3.96 3.35 -5.86
C GLY A 132 3.92 4.79 -6.37
N ALA A 133 3.36 5.73 -5.61
CA ALA A 133 3.29 7.14 -6.04
C ALA A 133 4.69 7.77 -6.14
N LEU A 134 5.53 7.58 -5.11
CA LEU A 134 6.90 8.08 -5.07
C LEU A 134 7.78 7.35 -6.09
N LYS A 135 7.84 6.01 -6.00
CA LYS A 135 8.68 5.19 -6.88
C LYS A 135 8.25 5.30 -8.33
N GLY A 136 6.96 5.36 -8.62
CA GLY A 136 6.42 5.42 -9.98
C GLY A 136 6.83 6.69 -10.72
N THR A 137 6.91 7.83 -10.03
CA THR A 137 7.37 9.09 -10.64
C THR A 137 8.83 9.00 -11.06
N VAL A 138 9.70 8.56 -10.15
CA VAL A 138 11.14 8.41 -10.40
C VAL A 138 11.40 7.33 -11.44
N PHE A 139 10.84 6.13 -11.25
CA PHE A 139 11.04 5.00 -12.15
C PHE A 139 10.38 5.22 -13.51
N GLY A 140 9.31 6.01 -13.62
CA GLY A 140 8.72 6.38 -14.90
C GLY A 140 9.69 7.20 -15.75
N LYS A 141 10.32 8.23 -15.14
CA LYS A 141 11.37 9.01 -15.80
C LYS A 141 12.55 8.12 -16.22
N LEU A 142 13.07 7.31 -15.29
CA LEU A 142 14.24 6.46 -15.56
C LEU A 142 13.94 5.35 -16.58
N LEU A 143 12.72 4.80 -16.62
CA LEU A 143 12.29 3.90 -17.69
C LEU A 143 12.34 4.60 -19.05
N GLY A 144 11.90 5.87 -19.10
CA GLY A 144 12.03 6.70 -20.30
C GLY A 144 13.48 6.84 -20.74
N GLU A 145 14.39 7.15 -19.80
CA GLU A 145 15.83 7.23 -20.07
C GLU A 145 16.39 5.90 -20.62
N LEU A 146 16.01 4.79 -20.00
CA LEU A 146 16.41 3.45 -20.42
C LEU A 146 15.94 3.14 -21.86
N VAL A 147 14.69 3.47 -22.20
CA VAL A 147 14.12 3.20 -23.53
C VAL A 147 14.84 3.98 -24.63
N VAL A 148 15.26 5.23 -24.36
CA VAL A 148 15.97 6.06 -25.34
C VAL A 148 17.50 5.89 -25.29
N GLY A 149 18.01 4.95 -24.47
CA GLY A 149 19.44 4.69 -24.31
C GLY A 149 20.23 5.79 -23.59
N LYS A 150 19.56 6.70 -22.87
CA LYS A 150 20.22 7.71 -22.04
C LYS A 150 20.84 7.04 -20.81
N GLN A 151 22.00 7.55 -20.40
CA GLN A 151 22.70 7.08 -19.21
C GLN A 151 22.65 8.17 -18.13
N SER A 152 22.32 7.78 -16.91
CA SER A 152 22.35 8.63 -15.72
C SER A 152 22.81 7.80 -14.51
N GLN A 153 23.35 8.46 -13.49
CA GLN A 153 23.76 7.78 -12.26
C GLN A 153 22.55 7.10 -11.59
N ASP A 154 21.43 7.81 -11.50
CA ASP A 154 20.18 7.27 -10.95
C ASP A 154 19.71 6.01 -11.70
N LEU A 155 19.83 5.99 -13.04
CA LEU A 155 19.48 4.82 -13.83
C LEU A 155 20.42 3.64 -13.53
N HIS A 156 21.73 3.91 -13.42
CA HIS A 156 22.70 2.88 -13.06
C HIS A 156 22.39 2.28 -11.68
N ASP A 157 22.13 3.13 -10.68
CA ASP A 157 21.83 2.71 -9.31
C ASP A 157 20.56 1.87 -9.24
N VAL A 158 19.50 2.26 -9.97
CA VAL A 158 18.24 1.51 -10.00
C VAL A 158 18.41 0.16 -10.71
N LEU A 159 19.21 0.09 -11.78
CA LEU A 159 19.51 -1.17 -12.46
C LEU A 159 20.37 -2.11 -11.59
N ALA A 160 21.16 -1.57 -10.68
CA ALA A 160 21.98 -2.32 -9.73
C ALA A 160 21.21 -2.81 -8.48
N MET A 161 19.96 -2.38 -8.29
CA MET A 161 19.14 -2.82 -7.15
C MET A 161 18.87 -4.32 -7.17
N GLU A 162 18.72 -4.90 -5.98
CA GLU A 162 18.26 -6.28 -5.85
C GLU A 162 16.94 -6.50 -6.59
N LYS A 163 16.80 -7.68 -7.20
CA LYS A 163 15.57 -8.10 -7.87
C LYS A 163 14.62 -8.79 -6.89
N PRO A 164 13.32 -8.84 -7.21
CA PRO A 164 12.35 -9.63 -6.45
C PRO A 164 12.81 -11.08 -6.31
N THR A 165 12.74 -11.60 -5.09
CA THR A 165 13.06 -13.00 -4.82
C THR A 165 11.83 -13.90 -4.96
N TRP A 166 12.10 -15.18 -5.19
CA TRP A 166 11.09 -16.22 -5.30
C TRP A 166 10.15 -16.28 -4.09
N LEU A 167 8.87 -16.54 -4.36
CA LEU A 167 7.78 -16.77 -3.44
C LEU A 167 7.38 -18.24 -3.49
N PRO A 168 7.18 -18.89 -2.33
CA PRO A 168 6.71 -20.28 -2.28
C PRO A 168 5.38 -20.46 -3.02
N PRO A 169 5.07 -21.63 -3.59
CA PRO A 169 3.79 -21.87 -4.23
C PRO A 169 2.65 -21.94 -3.21
N GLU A 170 1.41 -21.92 -3.70
CA GLU A 170 0.24 -22.26 -2.89
C GLU A 170 0.27 -23.76 -2.50
N PRO A 171 -0.16 -24.14 -1.29
CA PRO A 171 -0.83 -23.33 -0.25
C PRO A 171 0.11 -22.64 0.74
N PHE A 172 1.43 -22.92 0.70
CA PHE A 172 2.39 -22.42 1.69
C PHE A 172 2.44 -20.90 1.75
N ARG A 173 2.36 -20.24 0.59
CA ARG A 173 2.32 -18.77 0.49
C ARG A 173 1.15 -18.18 1.25
N LYS A 174 -0.06 -18.67 0.98
CA LYS A 174 -1.28 -18.19 1.65
C LYS A 174 -1.22 -18.42 3.15
N ILE A 175 -0.76 -19.59 3.59
CA ILE A 175 -0.59 -19.89 5.02
C ILE A 175 0.34 -18.85 5.66
N ALA A 176 1.53 -18.63 5.09
CA ALA A 176 2.48 -17.67 5.63
C ALA A 176 1.92 -16.24 5.69
N VAL A 177 1.27 -15.77 4.61
CA VAL A 177 0.72 -14.40 4.55
C VAL A 177 -0.44 -14.22 5.51
N VAL A 178 -1.39 -15.16 5.54
CA VAL A 178 -2.55 -15.08 6.44
C VAL A 178 -2.11 -15.14 7.89
N SER A 179 -1.19 -16.06 8.24
CA SER A 179 -0.64 -16.14 9.60
C SER A 179 0.06 -14.85 10.02
N SER A 180 0.83 -14.21 9.12
CA SER A 180 1.47 -12.92 9.40
C SER A 180 0.45 -11.80 9.63
N ILE A 181 -0.62 -11.76 8.83
CA ILE A 181 -1.72 -10.79 9.03
C ILE A 181 -2.39 -11.01 10.39
N MET A 182 -2.69 -12.26 10.75
CA MET A 182 -3.34 -12.57 12.04
C MET A 182 -2.42 -12.24 13.21
N TYR A 183 -1.13 -12.55 13.12
CA TYR A 183 -0.13 -12.22 14.14
C TYR A 183 -0.03 -10.71 14.37
N GLN A 184 0.06 -9.91 13.30
CA GLN A 184 0.13 -8.45 13.41
C GLN A 184 -1.18 -7.84 13.94
N LYS A 185 -2.34 -8.42 13.60
CA LYS A 185 -3.62 -8.04 14.22
C LYS A 185 -3.63 -8.32 15.72
N ALA A 186 -3.11 -9.47 16.16
CA ALA A 186 -3.03 -9.81 17.58
C ALA A 186 -2.11 -8.86 18.35
N LEU A 187 -0.92 -8.55 17.81
CA LEU A 187 -0.01 -7.57 18.40
C LEU A 187 -0.65 -6.17 18.52
N ALA A 188 -1.35 -5.72 17.49
CA ALA A 188 -2.02 -4.42 17.52
C ALA A 188 -3.13 -4.33 18.58
N LEU A 189 -3.72 -5.46 18.98
CA LEU A 189 -4.70 -5.52 20.07
C LEU A 189 -4.06 -5.51 21.46
N THR A 190 -2.80 -5.94 21.58
CA THR A 190 -2.06 -5.95 22.87
C THR A 190 -1.33 -4.65 23.18
N GLU A 191 -1.16 -3.77 22.20
CA GLU A 191 -0.47 -2.47 22.33
C GLU A 191 -1.42 -1.28 22.61
N CYS A 192 -2.74 -1.52 22.72
CA CYS A 192 -3.75 -0.49 23.01
C CYS A 192 -4.16 -0.50 24.48
#